data_AF-A0A3M1KFF5-F1
#
_entry.id   AF-A0A3M1KFF5-F1
#
_cell.length_a   1.000
_cell.length_b   1.000
_cell.length_c   1.000
_cell.angle_alpha   90.00
_cell.angle_beta   90.00
_cell.angle_gamma   90.00
#
_symmetry.space_group_name_H-M   'P 1'
#
loop_
_entity.id
_entity.type
_entity.pdbx_description
1 polymer ?
#
loop_
_entity_poly.entity_id
_entity_poly.type
_entity_poly.pdbx_seq_one_letter_code
_entity_poly.pdbx_strand_id
1 'polypeptide(L)' 'KGVFRGLPSPFLATRYHSLVIDESSLPDELAVSARSGDDNLVMGVRHKSLPMEGVQFHPESILSEHGHALLRNFLDQCTD' A
#
# COMPACT_ATOMS: atom_id res chain seq x y z
N LYS A 1 8.56 -3.36 -0.62
CA LYS A 1 9.35 -2.10 -0.74
C LYS A 1 8.54 -0.97 -0.12
N GLY A 2 9.15 0.15 0.27
CA GLY A 2 8.38 1.25 0.86
C GLY A 2 7.75 0.87 2.20
N VAL A 3 6.49 1.24 2.42
CA VAL A 3 5.72 0.85 3.63
C VAL A 3 5.57 -0.67 3.80
N PHE A 4 5.77 -1.46 2.74
CA PHE A 4 5.75 -2.93 2.77
C PHE A 4 7.11 -3.56 3.07
N ARG A 5 8.11 -2.80 3.51
CA ARG A 5 9.46 -3.32 3.82
C ARG A 5 9.39 -4.37 4.94
N GLY A 6 9.98 -5.54 4.70
CA GLY A 6 10.09 -6.60 5.71
C GLY A 6 8.77 -7.31 6.04
N LEU A 7 7.68 -7.04 5.31
CA LEU A 7 6.41 -7.75 5.48
C LEU A 7 6.35 -8.97 4.56
N PRO A 8 5.61 -10.03 4.94
CA PRO A 8 5.29 -11.15 4.05
C PRO A 8 4.60 -10.68 2.77
N SER A 9 4.73 -11.46 1.70
CA SER A 9 4.00 -11.24 0.46
C SER A 9 3.55 -12.60 -0.09
N PRO A 10 2.23 -12.85 -0.22
CA PRO A 10 1.12 -11.97 0.16
C PRO A 10 0.85 -11.95 1.68
N PHE A 11 -0.03 -11.04 2.12
CA PHE A 11 -0.66 -11.06 3.45
C PHE A 11 -2.14 -10.66 3.33
N LEU A 12 -2.95 -11.02 4.32
CA LEU A 12 -4.38 -10.70 4.35
C LEU A 12 -4.61 -9.27 4.85
N ALA A 13 -5.41 -8.51 4.10
CA ALA A 13 -5.79 -7.15 4.46
C ALA A 13 -7.30 -6.96 4.33
N THR A 14 -7.87 -6.12 5.19
CA THR A 14 -9.28 -5.75 5.13
C THR A 14 -9.51 -4.67 4.08
N ARG A 15 -10.39 -4.96 3.13
CA ARG A 15 -10.83 -4.02 2.08
C ARG A 15 -12.31 -3.70 2.28
N TYR A 16 -12.68 -2.43 2.18
CA TYR A 16 -14.09 -2.02 2.03
C TYR A 16 -14.43 -1.77 0.56
N HIS A 17 -15.72 -1.81 0.25
CA HIS A 17 -16.22 -1.45 -1.07
C HIS A 17 -15.97 0.04 -1.33
N SER A 18 -15.08 0.32 -2.27
CA SER A 18 -14.65 1.65 -2.68
C SER A 18 -14.25 1.62 -4.15
N LEU A 19 -14.10 2.80 -4.75
CA LEU A 19 -13.49 2.92 -6.08
C LEU A 19 -12.01 2.55 -5.99
N VAL A 20 -11.48 1.97 -7.07
CA VAL A 20 -10.09 1.58 -7.20
C VAL A 20 -9.40 2.41 -8.28
N ILE A 21 -8.08 2.57 -8.16
CA ILE A 21 -7.29 3.27 -9.16
C ILE A 21 -7.34 2.50 -10.48
N ASP A 22 -7.68 3.19 -11.56
CA ASP A 22 -7.46 2.72 -12.92
C ASP A 22 -5.99 2.91 -13.28
N GLU A 23 -5.26 1.82 -13.41
CA GLU A 23 -3.84 1.81 -13.72
C GLU A 23 -3.50 2.50 -15.05
N SER A 24 -4.41 2.47 -16.03
CA SER A 24 -4.19 3.15 -17.31
C SER A 24 -4.15 4.68 -17.19
N SER A 25 -4.70 5.20 -16.09
CA SER A 25 -4.74 6.62 -15.74
C SER A 25 -3.70 7.02 -14.70
N LEU A 26 -2.84 6.09 -14.26
CA LEU A 26 -1.87 6.35 -13.21
C LEU A 26 -0.77 7.31 -13.72
N PRO A 27 -0.52 8.45 -13.05
CA PRO A 27 0.54 9.37 -13.43
C PRO A 27 1.91 8.70 -13.38
N ASP A 28 2.82 9.12 -14.28
CA ASP A 28 4.18 8.58 -14.36
C ASP A 28 5.00 8.84 -13.09
N GLU A 29 4.61 9.75 -12.22
CA GLU A 29 5.29 10.01 -10.95
C GLU A 29 5.01 8.93 -9.89
N LEU A 30 3.97 8.11 -10.10
CA LEU A 30 3.59 7.02 -9.21
C LEU A 30 4.04 5.67 -9.77
N ALA A 31 4.35 4.75 -8.87
CA ALA A 31 4.65 3.35 -9.19
C ALA A 31 3.78 2.45 -8.32
N VAL A 32 3.17 1.43 -8.94
CA VAL A 32 2.43 0.39 -8.21
C VAL A 32 3.38 -0.35 -7.26
N SER A 33 3.01 -0.43 -5.98
CA SER A 33 3.79 -1.06 -4.92
C SER A 33 3.13 -2.32 -4.34
N ALA A 34 1.82 -2.50 -4.54
CA ALA A 34 1.08 -3.71 -4.14
C ALA A 34 -0.13 -3.96 -5.06
N ARG A 35 -0.50 -5.24 -5.19
CA ARG A 35 -1.70 -5.69 -5.90
C ARG A 35 -2.45 -6.73 -5.07
N SER A 36 -3.76 -6.79 -5.26
CA SER A 36 -4.59 -7.87 -4.71
C SER A 36 -4.34 -9.18 -5.46
N GLY A 37 -4.41 -10.30 -4.74
CA GLY A 37 -4.14 -11.62 -5.32
C GLY A 37 -5.33 -12.24 -6.07
N ASP A 38 -6.55 -11.78 -5.79
CA ASP A 38 -7.81 -12.30 -6.33
C ASP A 38 -8.21 -11.64 -7.66
N ASP A 39 -8.09 -10.32 -7.76
CA ASP A 39 -8.57 -9.52 -8.89
C ASP A 39 -7.49 -8.60 -9.51
N ASN A 40 -6.24 -8.69 -9.03
CA ASN A 40 -5.06 -7.96 -9.54
C ASN A 40 -5.19 -6.42 -9.54
N LEU A 41 -6.11 -5.89 -8.73
CA LEU A 41 -6.34 -4.47 -8.53
C LEU A 41 -5.16 -3.81 -7.80
N VAL A 42 -4.93 -2.52 -8.09
CA VAL A 42 -3.88 -1.73 -7.44
C VAL A 42 -4.23 -1.52 -5.97
N MET A 43 -3.45 -2.13 -5.07
CA MET A 43 -3.64 -2.05 -3.62
C MET A 43 -2.65 -1.11 -2.93
N GLY A 44 -1.58 -0.74 -3.62
CA GLY A 44 -0.62 0.23 -3.13
C GLY A 44 0.09 0.95 -4.26
N VAL A 45 0.39 2.22 -4.04
CA VAL A 45 1.20 3.07 -4.92
C VAL A 45 2.24 3.82 -4.10
N ARG A 46 3.37 4.17 -4.73
CA ARG A 46 4.39 5.04 -4.15
C ARG A 46 4.82 6.09 -5.14
N HIS A 47 5.10 7.30 -4.67
CA HIS A 47 5.78 8.30 -5.50
C HIS A 47 7.22 7.84 -5.78
N LYS A 48 7.69 8.06 -7.00
CA LYS A 48 9.03 7.62 -7.43
C LYS A 48 10.15 8.39 -6.71
N SER A 49 9.90 9.65 -6.34
CA SER A 49 10.90 10.55 -5.74
C SER A 49 10.54 11.18 -4.39
N LEU A 50 9.26 11.17 -3.98
CA LEU A 50 8.80 11.81 -2.74
C LEU A 50 8.46 10.74 -1.71
N PRO A 51 8.53 11.03 -0.39
CA PRO A 51 8.13 10.09 0.67
C PRO A 51 6.60 10.03 0.78
N MET A 52 5.93 9.67 -0.32
CA MET A 52 4.48 9.57 -0.43
C MET A 52 4.09 8.16 -0.85
N GLU A 53 3.21 7.55 -0.06
CA GLU A 53 2.74 6.18 -0.22
C GLU A 53 1.21 6.17 -0.07
N GLY A 54 0.53 5.39 -0.88
CA GLY A 54 -0.92 5.18 -0.81
C GLY A 54 -1.24 3.70 -0.72
N VAL A 55 -2.20 3.34 0.14
CA VAL A 55 -2.74 1.98 0.25
C VAL A 55 -4.25 2.02 0.13
N GLN A 56 -4.83 1.06 -0.59
CA GLN A 56 -6.29 0.99 -0.84
C GLN A 56 -7.06 0.29 0.28
N PHE A 57 -6.40 -0.62 1.00
CA PHE A 57 -6.96 -1.34 2.13
C PHE A 57 -6.80 -0.55 3.43
N HIS A 58 -7.42 -1.03 4.50
CA HIS A 58 -7.39 -0.39 5.82
C HIS A 58 -6.30 -1.00 6.71
N PRO A 59 -5.08 -0.42 6.78
CA PRO A 59 -4.01 -0.95 7.62
C PRO A 59 -4.34 -0.84 9.12
N GLU A 60 -5.30 0.01 9.51
CA GLU A 60 -5.75 0.19 10.88
C GLU A 60 -6.81 -0.83 11.33
N SER A 61 -7.42 -1.56 10.39
CA SER A 61 -8.41 -2.59 10.71
C SER A 61 -7.77 -3.71 11.54
N ILE A 62 -8.46 -4.15 12.60
CA ILE A 62 -8.05 -5.27 13.45
C ILE A 62 -7.84 -6.57 12.64
N LEU A 63 -8.58 -6.73 11.54
CA LEU A 63 -8.52 -7.91 10.69
C LEU A 63 -7.43 -7.83 9.60
N SER A 64 -6.75 -6.68 9.46
CA SER A 64 -5.61 -6.56 8.56
C SER A 64 -4.34 -7.05 9.23
N GLU A 65 -3.63 -7.97 8.57
CA GLU A 65 -2.32 -8.42 9.05
C GLU A 65 -1.29 -7.30 8.89
N HIS A 66 -0.34 -7.23 9.84
CA HIS A 66 0.82 -6.35 9.79
C HIS A 66 0.55 -4.83 9.69
N GLY A 67 -0.67 -4.37 9.99
CA GLY A 67 -1.07 -2.96 9.96
C GLY A 67 -0.12 -2.01 10.71
N HIS A 68 0.20 -2.34 11.96
CA HIS A 68 1.16 -1.56 12.76
C HIS A 68 2.57 -1.52 12.17
N ALA A 69 3.03 -2.61 11.54
CA ALA A 69 4.34 -2.64 10.93
C ALA A 69 4.39 -1.79 9.65
N LEU A 70 3.29 -1.73 8.90
CA LEU A 70 3.13 -0.83 7.74
C LEU A 70 3.20 0.63 8.17
N LEU A 71 2.45 1.01 9.21
CA LEU A 71 2.51 2.36 9.79
C LEU A 71 3.88 2.69 10.34
N ARG A 72 4.56 1.74 11.00
CA ARG A 72 5.93 1.93 11.48
C ARG A 72 6.90 2.19 10.33
N ASN A 73 6.83 1.39 9.26
CA ASN A 73 7.66 1.61 8.08
C ASN A 73 7.40 2.96 7.40
N PHE A 74 6.18 3.51 7.51
CA PHE A 74 5.88 4.86 7.05
C PHE A 74 6.54 5.91 7.96
N LEU A 75 6.34 5.82 9.27
CA LEU A 75 6.91 6.76 10.23
C LEU A 75 8.44 6.79 10.20
N ASP A 76 9.07 5.63 10.05
CA ASP A 76 10.53 5.51 9.93
C ASP A 76 11.08 6.28 8.72
N GLN A 77 10.27 6.53 7.67
CA GLN A 77 10.67 7.35 6.51
C GLN A 77 10.53 8.86 6.77
N CYS A 78 9.84 9.25 7.85
CA CYS A 78 9.62 10.65 8.22
C CYS A 78 10.60 11.15 9.29
N THR A 79 11.39 10.26 9.90
CA THR A 79 12.32 10.59 11.00
C THR A 79 13.77 10.80 10.55
N ASP A 80 13.99 11.11 9.28
CA ASP A 80 15.28 11.60 8.74
C ASP A 80 15.34 13.14 8.74
#